data_AF-A0A7J6WRA1-F1
#
_entry.id   AF-A0A7J6WRA1-F1
#
_cell.length_a   1.000
_cell.length_b   1.000
_cell.length_c   1.000
_cell.angle_alpha   90.00
_cell.angle_beta   90.00
_cell.angle_gamma   90.00
#
_symmetry.space_group_name_H-M   'P 1'
#
loop_
_entity.id
_entity.type
_entity.pdbx_description
1 polymer ?
#
loop_
_entity_poly.entity_id
_entity_poly.type
_entity_poly.pdbx_seq_one_letter_code
_entity_poly.pdbx_strand_id
1 'polypeptide(L)'
;MKKSKLKAETIMLRCTVNLGIPDIVHSHGLITLSQLATQLPINSFSIDRLNHFMRYVVHMKLFKISTDEITKESKYELTPASKLLVKSHKKSLALGLWK
;
A
#
# COMPACT_ATOMS: atom_id res chain seq x y z
N MET A 1 -15.08 7.56 20.18
CA MET A 1 -14.22 6.60 19.44
C MET A 1 -14.22 6.76 17.90
N LYS A 2 -15.30 7.23 17.24
CA LYS A 2 -15.35 7.36 15.77
C LYS A 2 -14.41 8.44 15.19
N LYS A 3 -14.25 9.59 15.88
CA LYS A 3 -13.40 10.71 15.41
C LYS A 3 -11.90 10.40 15.39
N SER A 4 -11.39 9.59 16.32
CA SER A 4 -9.96 9.23 16.37
C SER A 4 -9.59 8.22 15.28
N LYS A 5 -10.48 7.25 15.00
CA LYS A 5 -10.29 6.26 13.93
C LYS A 5 -10.17 6.92 12.54
N LEU A 6 -11.06 7.86 12.21
CA LEU A 6 -11.03 8.56 10.93
C LEU A 6 -9.75 9.37 10.69
N LYS A 7 -9.18 9.96 11.76
CA LYS A 7 -7.90 10.68 11.68
C LYS A 7 -6.75 9.73 11.32
N ALA A 8 -6.68 8.57 11.97
CA ALA A 8 -5.65 7.57 11.69
C ALA A 8 -5.76 7.04 10.26
N GLU A 9 -6.97 6.72 9.79
CA GLU A 9 -7.20 6.25 8.41
C GLU A 9 -6.78 7.28 7.37
N THR A 10 -7.05 8.58 7.60
CA THR A 10 -6.63 9.65 6.69
C THR A 10 -5.11 9.81 6.63
N ILE A 11 -4.44 9.75 7.79
CA ILE A 11 -2.97 9.81 7.86
C ILE A 11 -2.37 8.60 7.14
N MET A 12 -2.87 7.40 7.40
CA MET A 12 -2.39 6.17 6.78
C MET A 12 -2.57 6.20 5.27
N LEU A 13 -3.73 6.64 4.77
CA LEU A 13 -3.97 6.80 3.33
C LEU A 13 -2.98 7.79 2.70
N ARG A 14 -2.76 8.96 3.31
CA ARG A 14 -1.77 9.93 2.82
C ARG A 14 -0.36 9.34 2.82
N CYS A 15 0.03 8.64 3.89
CA CYS A 15 1.33 7.98 3.96
C CYS A 15 1.48 6.90 2.88
N THR A 16 0.46 6.09 2.62
CA THR A 16 0.47 5.10 1.54
C THR A 16 0.75 5.75 0.18
N VAL A 17 0.08 6.87 -0.11
CA VAL A 17 0.24 7.62 -1.37
C VAL A 17 1.61 8.29 -1.46
N ASN A 18 2.11 8.88 -0.36
CA ASN A 18 3.39 9.57 -0.33
C ASN A 18 4.58 8.60 -0.43
N LEU A 19 4.45 7.39 0.13
CA LEU A 19 5.45 6.33 0.00
C LEU A 19 5.44 5.68 -1.39
N GLY A 20 4.50 6.03 -2.27
CA GLY A 20 4.40 5.46 -3.63
C GLY A 20 4.02 3.98 -3.66
N ILE A 21 3.52 3.43 -2.54
CA ILE A 21 3.18 2.00 -2.43
C ILE A 21 2.17 1.56 -3.51
N PRO A 22 1.09 2.32 -3.81
CA PRO A 22 0.16 1.93 -4.86
C PRO A 22 0.82 1.77 -6.23
N ASP A 23 1.77 2.66 -6.56
CA ASP A 23 2.49 2.64 -7.83
C ASP A 23 3.46 1.46 -7.91
N ILE A 24 4.18 1.18 -6.82
CA ILE A 24 5.08 0.02 -6.70
C ILE A 24 4.30 -1.29 -6.87
N VAL A 25 3.17 -1.44 -6.19
CA VAL A 25 2.33 -2.64 -6.32
C VAL A 25 1.72 -2.71 -7.72
N HIS A 26 1.32 -1.59 -8.32
CA HIS A 26 0.77 -1.56 -9.68
C HIS A 26 1.78 -2.03 -10.73
N SER A 27 3.04 -1.62 -10.62
CA SER A 27 4.09 -1.99 -11.57
C SER A 27 4.47 -3.47 -11.50
N HIS A 28 4.36 -4.09 -10.31
CA HIS A 28 4.67 -5.51 -10.08
C HIS A 28 3.47 -6.45 -10.23
N GLY A 29 2.25 -5.94 -10.06
CA GLY A 29 1.02 -6.74 -10.01
C GLY A 29 0.80 -7.42 -8.65
N LEU A 30 1.66 -8.38 -8.31
CA LEU A 30 1.72 -9.05 -7.00
C LEU A 30 3.11 -8.84 -6.40
N ILE A 31 3.21 -8.42 -5.14
CA ILE A 31 4.50 -8.13 -4.50
C ILE A 31 4.62 -8.74 -3.10
N THR A 32 5.77 -9.30 -2.76
CA THR A 32 6.06 -9.76 -1.38
C THR A 32 6.44 -8.59 -0.48
N LEU A 33 6.40 -8.79 0.84
CA LEU A 33 6.82 -7.75 1.80
C LEU A 33 8.28 -7.34 1.60
N SER A 34 9.16 -8.31 1.31
CA SER A 34 10.59 -8.07 1.09
C SER A 34 10.83 -7.26 -0.19
N GLN A 35 10.18 -7.65 -1.30
CA GLN A 35 10.25 -6.91 -2.56
C GLN A 35 9.69 -5.49 -2.45
N LEU A 36 8.66 -5.31 -1.63
CA LEU A 36 8.12 -3.98 -1.37
C LEU A 36 9.14 -3.14 -0.59
N ALA A 37 9.78 -3.72 0.43
CA ALA A 37 10.78 -3.01 1.24
C ALA A 37 11.97 -2.51 0.42
N THR A 38 12.43 -3.26 -0.59
CA THR A 38 13.57 -2.86 -1.44
C THR A 38 13.23 -1.75 -2.43
N GLN A 39 11.95 -1.52 -2.72
CA GLN A 39 11.49 -0.50 -3.67
C GLN A 39 11.03 0.79 -3.01
N LEU A 40 10.88 0.79 -1.68
CA LEU A 40 10.50 1.99 -0.96
C LEU A 40 11.64 3.03 -1.05
N PRO A 41 11.31 4.33 -1.20
CA PRO A 41 12.28 5.40 -1.36
C PRO A 41 13.04 5.76 -0.06
N ILE A 42 13.03 4.87 0.94
CA ILE A 42 13.59 5.10 2.28
C ILE A 42 14.64 4.02 2.55
N ASN A 43 15.86 4.44 2.86
CA ASN A 43 17.05 3.58 2.95
C ASN A 43 17.01 2.46 4.01
N SER A 44 15.97 2.38 4.87
CA SER A 44 15.76 1.24 5.79
C SER A 44 14.37 1.24 6.43
N PHE A 45 13.35 0.81 5.67
CA PHE A 45 12.11 0.42 6.31
C PHE A 45 12.33 -0.90 7.06
N SER A 46 12.15 -0.93 8.39
CA SER A 46 12.21 -2.22 9.08
C SER A 46 11.05 -3.10 8.59
N ILE A 47 11.36 -4.35 8.28
CA ILE A 47 10.39 -5.30 7.73
C ILE A 47 9.19 -5.43 8.67
N ASP A 48 9.40 -5.44 9.99
CA ASP A 48 8.32 -5.49 10.98
C ASP A 48 7.39 -4.26 10.93
N ARG A 49 7.96 -3.06 10.78
CA ARG A 49 7.14 -1.83 10.66
C ARG A 49 6.37 -1.83 9.36
N LEU A 50 6.99 -2.29 8.26
CA LEU A 50 6.31 -2.42 6.98
C LEU A 50 5.18 -3.45 7.06
N ASN A 51 5.41 -4.57 7.74
CA ASN A 51 4.39 -5.59 7.94
C ASN A 51 3.16 -5.02 8.67
N HIS A 52 3.38 -4.30 9.78
CA HIS A 52 2.29 -3.66 10.51
C HIS A 52 1.57 -2.61 9.66
N PHE A 53 2.32 -1.80 8.91
CA PHE A 53 1.75 -0.83 7.98
C PHE A 53 0.86 -1.51 6.93
N MET A 54 1.38 -2.55 6.27
CA MET A 54 0.67 -3.28 5.22
C MET A 54 -0.59 -3.96 5.76
N ARG A 55 -0.51 -4.60 6.93
CA ARG A 55 -1.68 -5.18 7.60
C ARG A 55 -2.76 -4.13 7.87
N TYR A 56 -2.38 -2.93 8.28
CA TYR A 56 -3.34 -1.86 8.53
C TYR A 56 -4.04 -1.40 7.25
N VAL A 57 -3.31 -1.17 6.16
CA VAL A 57 -3.91 -0.72 4.89
C VAL A 57 -4.71 -1.83 4.19
N VAL A 58 -4.41 -3.10 4.46
CA VAL A 58 -5.26 -4.24 4.10
C VAL A 58 -6.58 -4.19 4.87
N HIS A 59 -6.54 -3.94 6.19
CA HIS A 59 -7.76 -3.75 6.98
C HIS A 59 -8.60 -2.56 6.50
N MET A 60 -7.97 -1.51 5.94
CA MET A 60 -8.65 -0.39 5.28
C MET A 60 -9.23 -0.75 3.89
N LYS A 61 -9.08 -2.00 3.43
CA LYS A 61 -9.51 -2.49 2.10
C LYS A 61 -8.83 -1.80 0.92
N LEU A 62 -7.66 -1.19 1.14
CA LEU A 62 -6.85 -0.62 0.06
C LEU A 62 -6.05 -1.72 -0.64
N PHE A 63 -5.55 -2.71 0.10
CA PHE A 63 -4.84 -3.85 -0.47
C PHE A 63 -5.53 -5.14 -0.06
N LYS A 64 -5.30 -6.21 -0.82
CA LYS A 64 -5.65 -7.57 -0.43
C LYS A 64 -4.39 -8.42 -0.41
N ILE A 65 -4.45 -9.49 0.39
CA ILE A 65 -3.37 -10.47 0.50
C ILE A 65 -3.76 -11.70 -0.30
N SER A 66 -2.88 -12.12 -1.19
CA SER A 66 -2.94 -13.39 -1.91
C SER A 66 -1.81 -14.28 -1.40
N THR A 67 -2.12 -15.48 -0.93
CA THR A 67 -1.10 -16.45 -0.54
C THR A 67 -0.72 -17.28 -1.76
N ASP A 68 0.58 -17.36 -2.03
CA ASP A 68 1.10 -18.26 -3.07
C ASP A 68 0.87 -19.72 -2.66
N GLU A 69 0.30 -20.53 -3.54
CA GLU A 69 -0.02 -21.93 -3.22
C GLU A 69 1.23 -22.79 -3.02
N ILE A 70 2.32 -22.47 -3.72
CA ILE A 70 3.57 -23.22 -3.74
C ILE A 70 4.50 -22.72 -2.64
N THR A 71 4.79 -21.42 -2.61
CA THR A 71 5.77 -20.86 -1.65
C THR A 71 5.18 -20.56 -0.29
N LYS A 72 3.84 -20.56 -0.16
CA LYS A 72 3.09 -20.11 1.03
C LYS A 72 3.38 -18.67 1.44
N GLU A 73 4.00 -17.89 0.56
CA GLU A 73 4.31 -16.48 0.84
C GLU A 73 3.10 -15.59 0.64
N SER A 74 2.93 -14.63 1.54
CA SER A 74 1.92 -13.57 1.41
C SER A 74 2.39 -12.52 0.41
N LYS A 75 1.59 -12.32 -0.64
CA LYS A 75 1.76 -11.28 -1.64
C LYS A 75 0.64 -10.25 -1.52
N TYR A 76 0.95 -9.00 -1.82
CA TYR A 76 0.03 -7.88 -1.76
C TYR A 76 -0.37 -7.44 -3.16
N GLU A 77 -1.62 -7.04 -3.29
CA GLU A 77 -2.18 -6.57 -4.55
C GLU A 77 -3.22 -5.47 -4.33
N LEU A 78 -3.44 -4.65 -5.37
CA LEU A 78 -4.38 -3.54 -5.33
C LEU A 78 -5.84 -4.04 -5.36
N THR A 79 -6.69 -3.42 -4.55
CA THR A 79 -8.15 -3.49 -4.71
C THR A 79 -8.61 -2.50 -5.78
N PRO A 80 -9.85 -2.60 -6.29
CA PRO A 80 -10.39 -1.60 -7.22
C PRO A 80 -10.31 -0.15 -6.68
N ALA A 81 -10.44 0.02 -5.37
CA ALA A 81 -10.34 1.33 -4.73
C ALA A 81 -8.92 1.90 -4.78
N SER A 82 -7.90 1.11 -4.43
CA SER A 82 -6.51 1.59 -4.43
C SER A 82 -5.91 1.76 -5.83
N LYS A 83 -6.48 1.14 -6.87
CA LYS A 83 -6.14 1.46 -8.27
C LYS A 83 -6.39 2.94 -8.60
N LEU A 84 -7.32 3.61 -7.90
CA LEU A 84 -7.55 5.05 -8.06
C LEU A 84 -6.44 5.91 -7.43
N LEU A 85 -5.53 5.33 -6.65
CA LEU A 85 -4.41 6.03 -6.02
C LEU A 85 -3.14 6.00 -6.86
N VAL A 86 -3.12 5.24 -7.96
CA VAL A 86 -1.97 5.06 -8.86
C VAL A 86 -1.81 6.29 -9.76
N LYS A 87 -0.58 6.79 -9.98
CA LYS A 87 -0.27 8.00 -10.78
C LYS A 87 -0.77 7.91 -12.20
N SER A 88 -0.47 6.77 -12.83
CA SER A 88 -0.71 6.50 -14.24
C SER A 88 -2.17 6.21 -14.56
N HIS A 89 -3.03 6.06 -13.55
CA HIS A 89 -4.43 5.73 -13.79
C HIS A 89 -5.18 6.96 -14.33
N LYS A 90 -5.91 6.80 -15.45
CA LYS A 90 -6.68 7.89 -16.11
C LYS A 90 -7.66 8.62 -15.18
N LYS A 91 -8.05 7.99 -14.07
CA LYS A 91 -8.93 8.55 -13.03
C LYS A 91 -8.24 8.66 -11.66
N SER A 92 -6.94 8.95 -11.66
CA SER A 92 -6.16 9.04 -10.42
C SER A 92 -6.66 10.17 -9.52
N LEU A 93 -6.97 9.84 -8.26
CA LEU A 93 -7.33 10.80 -7.23
C LEU A 93 -6.10 11.35 -6.49
N ALA A 94 -4.91 10.82 -6.77
CA ALA A 94 -3.66 11.18 -6.10
C ALA A 94 -2.91 12.34 -6.78
N LEU A 95 -3.37 12.82 -7.94
CA LEU A 95 -2.70 13.87 -8.74
C LEU A 95 -2.46 15.18 -7.95
N GLY A 96 -3.30 15.49 -6.95
CA GLY A 96 -3.15 16.68 -6.10
C GLY A 96 -2.35 16.49 -4.81
N LEU A 97 -1.88 15.26 -4.51
CA LEU A 97 -1.25 14.91 -3.23
C LEU A 97 0.28 14.75 -3.30
N TRP A 98 0.89 14.88 -4.48
CA TRP A 98 2.35 14.74 -4.66
C TRP A 98 3.09 16.06 -4.89
N LYS A 99 2.51 17.18 -4.45
CA LYS A 99 3.24 18.44 -4.39
C LYS A 99 4.22 18.48 -3.22
#